data_AF-A0A848Q7A6-F1
#
_entry.id   AF-A0A848Q7A6-F1
#
_cell.length_a   1.000
_cell.length_b   1.000
_cell.length_c   1.000
_cell.angle_alpha   90.00
_cell.angle_beta   90.00
_cell.angle_gamma   90.00
#
_symmetry.space_group_name_H-M   'P 1'
#
loop_
_entity.id
_entity.type
_entity.pdbx_description
1 polymer ?
#
loop_
_entity_poly.entity_id
_entity_poly.type
_entity_poly.pdbx_seq_one_letter_code
_entity_poly.pdbx_strand_id
1 'polypeptide(L)'
;MTDLQIAFIVTASLAGLLLLFILFFRPIKRSILSHRYVRNYGRLIYKIALDYDFYLINQFGLLREGNEIRTINHILFGTKWIYVIKDCYYRGAISAKENDASWIHYLNKKKKRYIDNPLKVNVENINQLSMITQIDKNMLISVVVINDDCHVEPFSRTSKTNFFVPKGQLRKLIKALENQEVESIDEKALDAAVKEIDRLNLNHKK
;
A
#
# COMPACT_ATOMS: atom_id res chain seq x y z
N MET A 1 -16.35 -50.13 27.20
CA MET A 1 -16.68 -48.70 27.05
C MET A 1 -18.07 -48.64 26.45
N THR A 2 -19.00 -47.91 27.05
CA THR A 2 -20.37 -47.80 26.51
C THR A 2 -20.39 -46.86 25.30
N ASP A 3 -21.36 -47.01 24.40
CA ASP A 3 -21.51 -46.13 23.22
C ASP A 3 -21.59 -44.65 23.61
N LEU A 4 -22.19 -44.36 24.77
CA LEU A 4 -22.25 -43.02 25.35
C LEU A 4 -20.86 -42.46 25.69
N GLN A 5 -19.95 -43.29 26.20
CA GLN A 5 -18.58 -42.89 26.50
C GLN A 5 -17.78 -42.59 25.22
N ILE A 6 -17.98 -43.41 24.18
CA ILE A 6 -17.35 -43.18 22.86
C ILE A 6 -17.85 -41.86 22.27
N ALA A 7 -19.17 -41.64 22.24
CA ALA A 7 -19.77 -40.42 21.71
C ALA A 7 -19.29 -39.16 22.47
N PHE A 8 -19.17 -39.24 23.80
CA PHE A 8 -18.66 -38.14 24.62
C PHE A 8 -17.21 -37.79 24.30
N ILE A 9 -16.32 -38.79 24.21
CA ILE A 9 -14.90 -38.58 23.90
C ILE A 9 -14.75 -37.93 22.53
N VAL A 10 -15.42 -38.47 21.50
CA VAL A 10 -15.37 -37.93 20.13
C VAL A 10 -15.84 -36.48 20.09
N THR A 11 -16.97 -36.18 20.75
CA THR A 11 -17.53 -34.82 20.80
C THR A 11 -16.59 -33.84 21.53
N ALA A 12 -16.02 -34.25 22.66
CA ALA A 12 -15.07 -33.45 23.42
C ALA A 12 -13.79 -33.18 22.62
N SER A 13 -13.28 -34.17 21.88
CA SER A 13 -12.11 -34.01 21.00
C SER A 13 -12.40 -33.04 19.85
N LEU A 14 -13.56 -33.14 19.20
CA LEU A 14 -13.98 -32.21 18.14
C LEU A 14 -14.15 -30.77 18.66
N ALA A 15 -14.77 -30.59 19.82
CA ALA A 15 -14.90 -29.28 20.47
C ALA A 15 -13.53 -28.70 20.84
N GLY A 16 -12.62 -29.53 21.36
CA GLY A 16 -11.23 -29.14 21.64
C GLY A 16 -10.48 -28.69 20.39
N LEU A 17 -10.60 -29.43 19.28
CA LEU A 17 -9.98 -29.06 18.00
C LEU A 17 -10.56 -27.75 17.44
N LEU A 18 -11.89 -27.54 17.55
CA LEU A 18 -12.53 -26.30 17.13
C LEU A 18 -12.04 -25.10 17.96
N LEU A 19 -11.91 -25.26 19.28
CA LEU A 19 -11.37 -24.23 20.17
C LEU A 19 -9.92 -23.88 19.80
N LEU A 20 -9.07 -24.89 19.61
CA LEU A 20 -7.68 -24.68 19.16
C LEU A 20 -7.66 -23.95 17.81
N PHE A 21 -8.48 -24.36 16.85
CA PHE A 21 -8.59 -23.67 15.57
C PHE A 21 -8.97 -22.21 15.75
N ILE A 22 -9.99 -21.88 16.54
CA ILE A 22 -10.41 -20.49 16.79
C ILE A 22 -9.30 -19.66 17.45
N LEU A 23 -8.60 -20.24 18.42
CA LEU A 23 -7.50 -19.57 19.14
C LEU A 23 -6.32 -19.26 18.23
N PHE A 24 -5.92 -20.22 17.39
CA PHE A 24 -4.75 -20.08 16.51
C PHE A 24 -5.06 -19.42 15.15
N PHE A 25 -6.31 -19.44 14.70
CA PHE A 25 -6.71 -18.87 13.40
C PHE A 25 -6.35 -17.38 13.29
N ARG A 26 -6.64 -16.59 14.32
CA ARG A 26 -6.35 -15.15 14.34
C ARG A 26 -4.85 -14.83 14.24
N PRO A 27 -3.95 -15.36 15.09
CA PRO A 27 -2.52 -15.07 14.98
C PRO A 27 -1.90 -15.63 13.69
N ILE A 28 -2.29 -16.84 13.25
CA ILE A 28 -1.80 -17.43 12.00
C ILE A 28 -2.19 -16.56 10.80
N LYS A 29 -3.47 -16.20 10.68
CA LYS A 29 -3.96 -15.33 9.60
C LYS A 29 -3.21 -13.99 9.57
N ARG A 30 -3.00 -13.37 10.74
CA ARG A 30 -2.24 -12.12 10.88
C ARG A 30 -0.78 -12.26 10.44
N SER A 31 -0.14 -13.38 10.78
CA SER A 31 1.23 -13.67 10.36
C SER A 31 1.32 -13.81 8.84
N ILE A 32 0.42 -14.59 8.24
CA ILE A 32 0.38 -14.78 6.78
C ILE A 32 0.17 -13.44 6.06
N LEU A 33 -0.71 -12.58 6.57
CA LEU A 33 -1.01 -11.28 5.98
C LEU A 33 0.21 -10.35 5.98
N SER A 34 0.96 -10.28 7.09
CA SER A 34 2.14 -9.43 7.20
C SER A 34 3.31 -9.87 6.33
N HIS A 35 3.44 -11.17 6.02
CA HIS A 35 4.50 -11.67 5.15
C HIS A 35 4.16 -11.54 3.66
N ARG A 36 2.86 -11.43 3.33
CA ARG A 36 2.36 -11.40 1.94
C ARG A 36 1.78 -10.04 1.57
N TYR A 37 2.02 -9.00 2.37
CA TYR A 37 1.38 -7.70 2.17
C TYR A 37 1.74 -7.11 0.80
N VAL A 38 3.02 -7.07 0.41
CA VAL A 38 3.45 -6.56 -0.91
C VAL A 38 2.66 -7.20 -2.05
N ARG A 39 2.51 -8.53 -2.03
CA ARG A 39 1.72 -9.25 -3.02
C ARG A 39 0.23 -8.91 -2.97
N ASN A 40 -0.33 -8.69 -1.78
CA ASN A 40 -1.75 -8.39 -1.61
C ASN A 40 -2.09 -6.96 -2.09
N TYR A 41 -1.21 -5.99 -1.83
CA TYR A 41 -1.36 -4.63 -2.34
C TYR A 41 -1.15 -4.60 -3.85
N GLY A 42 -0.12 -5.27 -4.36
CA GLY A 42 0.08 -5.44 -5.80
C GLY A 42 -1.13 -6.05 -6.51
N ARG A 43 -1.78 -7.07 -5.94
CA ARG A 43 -3.03 -7.64 -6.50
C ARG A 43 -4.20 -6.65 -6.50
N LEU A 44 -4.34 -5.85 -5.44
CA LEU A 44 -5.38 -4.83 -5.36
C LEU A 44 -5.18 -3.78 -6.46
N ILE A 45 -3.96 -3.27 -6.59
CA ILE A 45 -3.62 -2.21 -7.53
C ILE A 45 -3.69 -2.74 -8.97
N TYR A 46 -3.22 -3.97 -9.22
CA TYR A 46 -3.40 -4.64 -10.51
C TYR A 46 -4.88 -4.77 -10.88
N LYS A 47 -5.76 -5.13 -9.94
CA LYS A 47 -7.20 -5.17 -10.20
C LYS A 47 -7.76 -3.78 -10.53
N ILE A 48 -7.29 -2.74 -9.85
CA ILE A 48 -7.68 -1.35 -10.17
C ILE A 48 -7.22 -0.98 -11.58
N ALA A 49 -5.98 -1.33 -11.94
CA ALA A 49 -5.44 -1.09 -13.26
C ALA A 49 -6.26 -1.77 -14.37
N LEU A 50 -6.60 -3.04 -14.19
CA LEU A 50 -7.46 -3.78 -15.13
C LEU A 50 -8.87 -3.18 -15.25
N ASP A 51 -9.49 -2.81 -14.12
CA ASP A 51 -10.88 -2.35 -14.12
C ASP A 51 -11.04 -0.96 -14.75
N TYR A 52 -9.98 -0.15 -14.80
CA TYR A 52 -9.99 1.20 -15.38
C TYR A 52 -9.09 1.36 -16.62
N ASP A 53 -8.52 0.27 -17.11
CA ASP A 53 -7.60 0.25 -18.26
C ASP A 53 -6.38 1.18 -18.11
N PHE A 54 -5.73 1.09 -16.94
CA PHE A 54 -4.54 1.89 -16.60
C PHE A 54 -3.26 1.09 -16.75
N TYR A 55 -2.16 1.77 -17.10
CA TYR A 55 -0.83 1.17 -17.02
C TYR A 55 -0.37 1.06 -15.57
N LEU A 56 0.41 0.03 -15.26
CA LEU A 56 0.92 -0.23 -13.92
C LEU A 56 2.37 -0.72 -13.97
N ILE A 57 3.25 -0.01 -13.27
CA ILE A 57 4.62 -0.45 -12.98
C ILE A 57 4.70 -0.78 -11.48
N ASN A 58 5.03 -2.03 -11.16
CA ASN A 58 5.20 -2.50 -9.79
C ASN A 58 6.67 -2.56 -9.43
N GLN A 59 7.00 -2.23 -8.19
CA GLN A 59 8.36 -2.31 -7.64
C GLN A 59 9.37 -1.59 -8.55
N PHE A 60 9.14 -0.30 -8.80
CA PHE A 60 10.04 0.50 -9.61
C PHE A 60 11.31 0.84 -8.81
N GLY A 61 12.45 0.34 -9.26
CA GLY A 61 13.76 0.56 -8.64
C GLY A 61 14.43 1.82 -9.17
N LEU A 62 14.77 2.74 -8.28
CA LEU A 62 15.39 4.02 -8.57
C LEU A 62 16.75 4.16 -7.87
N LEU A 63 17.75 4.65 -8.59
CA LEU A 63 19.06 4.94 -8.00
C LEU A 63 19.01 6.25 -7.20
N ARG A 64 19.56 6.23 -5.99
CA ARG A 64 19.83 7.43 -5.19
C ARG A 64 21.34 7.74 -5.21
N GLU A 65 21.69 8.97 -4.83
CA GLU A 65 23.05 9.33 -4.44
C GLU A 65 23.65 8.27 -3.52
N GLY A 66 24.86 7.80 -3.84
CA GLY A 66 25.55 6.74 -3.09
C GLY A 66 25.25 5.30 -3.50
N ASN A 67 24.68 5.06 -4.70
CA ASN A 67 24.39 3.74 -5.27
C ASN A 67 23.34 2.89 -4.51
N GLU A 68 22.57 3.51 -3.60
CA GLU A 68 21.44 2.82 -2.95
C GLU A 68 20.23 2.80 -3.90
N ILE A 69 19.65 1.61 -4.12
CA ILE A 69 18.41 1.47 -4.90
C ILE A 69 17.22 1.60 -3.94
N ARG A 70 16.42 2.65 -4.11
CA ARG A 70 15.10 2.75 -3.46
C ARG A 70 14.02 2.23 -4.37
N THR A 71 13.00 1.60 -3.77
CA THR A 71 11.88 1.03 -4.51
C THR A 71 10.60 1.84 -4.25
N ILE A 72 10.03 2.37 -5.33
CA ILE A 72 8.65 2.86 -5.37
C ILE A 72 7.75 1.63 -5.50
N ASN A 73 6.75 1.49 -4.62
CA ASN A 73 5.97 0.25 -4.56
C ASN A 73 5.13 0.07 -5.82
N HIS A 74 4.41 1.12 -6.23
CA HIS A 74 3.61 1.10 -7.46
C HIS A 74 3.56 2.48 -8.11
N ILE A 75 3.59 2.50 -9.43
CA ILE A 75 3.27 3.67 -10.26
C ILE A 75 2.10 3.26 -11.15
N LEU A 76 0.95 3.88 -10.94
CA LEU A 76 -0.28 3.62 -11.70
C LEU A 76 -0.58 4.84 -12.57
N PHE A 77 -0.71 4.62 -13.87
CA PHE A 77 -0.88 5.68 -14.86
C PHE A 77 -2.35 5.74 -15.26
N GLY A 78 -3.08 6.66 -14.63
CA GLY A 78 -4.47 6.95 -14.97
C GLY A 78 -4.59 7.86 -16.18
N THR A 79 -5.84 8.14 -16.56
CA THR A 79 -6.14 9.03 -17.69
C THR A 79 -5.88 10.50 -17.38
N LYS A 80 -6.01 10.91 -16.10
CA LYS A 80 -5.79 12.31 -15.68
C LYS A 80 -4.57 12.47 -14.81
N TRP A 81 -4.19 11.45 -14.06
CA TRP A 81 -3.13 11.53 -13.07
C TRP A 81 -2.20 10.32 -13.12
N ILE A 82 -0.96 10.52 -12.68
CA ILE A 82 -0.01 9.44 -12.42
C ILE A 82 0.10 9.28 -10.91
N TYR A 83 -0.33 8.13 -10.41
CA TYR A 83 -0.36 7.82 -8.98
C TYR A 83 0.94 7.13 -8.56
N VAL A 84 1.68 7.77 -7.68
CA VAL A 84 2.83 7.16 -6.99
C VAL A 84 2.32 6.60 -5.66
N ILE A 85 2.23 5.27 -5.57
CA ILE A 85 1.57 4.60 -4.46
C ILE A 85 2.60 3.93 -3.55
N LYS A 86 2.52 4.23 -2.25
CA LYS A 86 3.32 3.63 -1.18
C LYS A 86 2.46 2.66 -0.37
N ASP A 87 2.93 1.42 -0.25
CA ASP A 87 2.31 0.43 0.62
C ASP A 87 2.81 0.58 2.05
N CYS A 88 1.89 0.67 2.99
CA CYS A 88 2.18 0.66 4.41
C CYS A 88 1.41 -0.47 5.07
N TYR A 89 2.14 -1.36 5.75
CA TYR A 89 1.55 -2.41 6.58
C TYR A 89 2.07 -2.28 8.00
N TYR A 90 1.18 -1.92 8.93
CA TYR A 90 1.48 -1.75 10.34
C TYR A 90 0.45 -2.49 11.19
N ARG A 91 0.87 -2.93 12.38
CA ARG A 91 -0.01 -3.62 13.34
C ARG A 91 -0.20 -2.74 14.56
N GLY A 92 -1.40 -2.73 15.13
CA GLY A 92 -1.69 -1.93 16.31
C GLY A 92 -2.11 -0.53 15.92
N ALA A 93 -1.45 0.49 16.49
CA ALA A 93 -1.84 1.89 16.31
C ALA A 93 -0.70 2.76 15.78
N ILE A 94 -1.05 3.83 15.08
CA ILE A 94 -0.15 4.87 14.62
C ILE A 94 -0.66 6.22 15.14
N SER A 95 0.21 6.95 15.83
CA SER A 95 0.03 8.38 16.02
C SER A 95 0.74 9.11 14.88
N ALA A 96 -0.06 9.78 14.05
CA ALA A 96 0.36 10.40 12.81
C ALA A 96 0.16 11.91 12.88
N LYS A 97 1.10 12.65 12.30
CA LYS A 97 0.98 14.09 12.02
C LYS A 97 1.54 14.35 10.64
N GLU A 98 0.81 15.09 9.81
CA GLU A 98 1.17 15.31 8.39
C GLU A 98 2.58 15.94 8.26
N ASN A 99 2.88 16.92 9.12
CA ASN A 99 4.11 17.72 9.03
C ASN A 99 5.30 17.13 9.79
N ASP A 100 5.12 16.07 10.57
CA ASP A 100 6.22 15.48 11.34
C ASP A 100 7.15 14.67 10.43
N ALA A 101 8.45 14.67 10.74
CA ALA A 101 9.43 13.85 10.01
C ALA A 101 9.22 12.34 10.23
N SER A 102 8.76 11.96 11.43
CA SER A 102 8.51 10.59 11.82
C SER A 102 7.15 10.46 12.52
N TRP A 103 6.57 9.27 12.44
CA TRP A 103 5.37 8.90 13.18
C TRP A 103 5.69 7.90 14.28
N ILE A 104 4.76 7.73 15.22
CA ILE A 104 4.90 6.76 16.31
C ILE A 104 4.04 5.55 15.99
N HIS A 105 4.67 4.38 15.88
CA HIS A 105 4.01 3.09 15.70
C HIS A 105 3.98 2.32 17.02
N TYR A 106 2.77 2.09 17.54
CA TYR A 106 2.49 1.34 18.76
C TYR A 106 2.22 -0.13 18.41
N LEU A 107 3.22 -0.98 18.61
CA LEU A 107 3.09 -2.43 18.39
C LEU A 107 2.16 -3.08 19.43
N ASN A 108 2.20 -2.56 20.66
CA ASN A 108 1.30 -2.90 21.75
C ASN A 108 1.34 -1.77 22.81
N LYS A 109 0.58 -1.90 23.90
CA LYS A 109 0.51 -0.88 24.96
C LYS A 109 1.87 -0.48 25.58
N LYS A 110 2.88 -1.34 25.51
CA LYS A 110 4.20 -1.14 26.15
C LYS A 110 5.32 -0.88 25.14
N LYS A 111 5.13 -1.17 23.86
CA LYS A 111 6.17 -1.13 22.83
C LYS A 111 5.77 -0.17 21.71
N LYS A 112 6.50 0.92 21.60
CA LYS A 112 6.43 1.89 20.51
C LYS A 112 7.77 1.97 19.77
N ARG A 113 7.72 2.38 18.50
CA ARG A 113 8.91 2.73 17.72
C ARG A 113 8.59 3.94 16.84
N TYR A 114 9.62 4.71 16.51
CA TYR A 114 9.51 5.73 15.47
C TYR A 114 9.62 5.05 14.10
N ILE A 115 8.83 5.55 13.15
CA ILE A 115 8.85 5.15 11.75
C ILE A 115 8.92 6.43 10.91
N ASP A 116 9.58 6.37 9.76
CA ASP A 116 9.58 7.50 8.83
C ASP A 116 8.13 7.83 8.42
N ASN A 117 7.84 9.12 8.25
CA ASN A 117 6.53 9.54 7.78
C ASN A 117 6.35 9.09 6.31
N PRO A 118 5.46 8.13 6.02
CA PRO A 118 5.30 7.59 4.68
C PRO A 118 4.79 8.63 3.68
N LEU A 119 4.09 9.68 4.14
CA LEU A 119 3.67 10.79 3.27
C LEU A 119 4.86 11.59 2.77
N LYS A 120 5.87 11.83 3.63
CA LYS A 120 7.09 12.54 3.23
C LYS A 120 7.96 11.68 2.33
N VAL A 121 8.16 10.42 2.70
CA VAL A 121 8.91 9.45 1.88
C VAL A 121 8.31 9.35 0.47
N ASN A 122 6.98 9.37 0.35
CA ASN A 122 6.35 9.26 -0.96
C ASN A 122 6.38 10.57 -1.77
N VAL A 123 6.36 11.74 -1.11
CA VAL A 123 6.63 13.03 -1.78
C VAL A 123 8.08 13.09 -2.30
N GLU A 124 9.05 12.55 -1.56
CA GLU A 124 10.43 12.41 -2.03
C GLU A 124 10.50 11.55 -3.29
N ASN A 125 9.79 10.41 -3.32
CA ASN A 125 9.71 9.56 -4.52
C ASN A 125 9.14 10.31 -5.73
N ILE A 126 8.08 11.11 -5.53
CA ILE A 126 7.51 11.97 -6.58
C ILE A 126 8.53 12.97 -7.10
N ASN A 127 9.25 13.65 -6.21
CA ASN A 127 10.25 14.64 -6.59
C ASN A 127 11.35 14.00 -7.44
N GLN A 128 11.84 12.83 -7.02
CA GLN A 128 12.88 12.11 -7.76
C GLN A 128 12.37 11.58 -9.10
N LEU A 129 11.16 11.02 -9.14
CA LEU A 129 10.54 10.54 -10.37
C LEU A 129 10.37 11.69 -11.37
N SER A 130 9.82 12.83 -10.94
CA SER A 130 9.67 14.04 -11.75
C SER A 130 11.01 14.53 -12.30
N MET A 131 12.06 14.58 -11.46
CA MET A 131 13.39 15.01 -11.87
C MET A 131 14.01 14.11 -12.95
N ILE A 132 13.84 12.79 -12.84
CA ILE A 132 14.47 11.82 -13.73
C ILE A 132 13.69 11.67 -15.04
N THR A 133 12.36 11.79 -14.97
CA THR A 133 11.46 11.58 -16.12
C THR A 133 11.06 12.87 -16.82
N GLN A 134 11.36 14.03 -16.21
CA GLN A 134 10.90 15.36 -16.63
C GLN A 134 9.36 15.51 -16.68
N ILE A 135 8.62 14.62 -16.03
CA ILE A 135 7.16 14.73 -15.89
C ILE A 135 6.85 15.88 -14.93
N ASP A 136 5.88 16.72 -15.29
CA ASP A 136 5.39 17.78 -14.41
C ASP A 136 4.85 17.15 -13.11
N LYS A 137 5.39 17.61 -11.99
CA LYS A 137 4.99 17.21 -10.65
C LYS A 137 3.49 17.44 -10.40
N ASN A 138 2.88 18.41 -11.07
CA ASN A 138 1.44 18.67 -10.94
C ASN A 138 0.59 17.50 -11.45
N MET A 139 1.11 16.66 -12.36
CA MET A 139 0.43 15.46 -12.85
C MET A 139 0.57 14.26 -11.90
N LEU A 140 1.45 14.37 -10.88
CA LEU A 140 1.77 13.29 -9.95
C LEU A 140 0.95 13.40 -8.67
N ILE A 141 0.26 12.32 -8.31
CA ILE A 141 -0.50 12.21 -7.06
C ILE A 141 0.18 11.22 -6.13
N SER A 142 0.55 11.67 -4.92
CA SER A 142 1.08 10.79 -3.87
C SER A 142 -0.06 10.11 -3.15
N VAL A 143 0.00 8.77 -3.06
CA VAL A 143 -0.98 7.99 -2.32
C VAL A 143 -0.26 7.02 -1.38
N VAL A 144 -0.44 7.20 -0.07
CA VAL A 144 -0.03 6.23 0.94
C VAL A 144 -1.23 5.37 1.32
N VAL A 145 -1.07 4.06 1.17
CA VAL A 145 -2.13 3.08 1.42
C VAL A 145 -1.80 2.27 2.67
N ILE A 146 -2.65 2.37 3.68
CA ILE A 146 -2.51 1.64 4.95
C ILE A 146 -3.46 0.44 5.03
N ASN A 147 -3.07 -0.62 5.72
CA ASN A 147 -3.94 -1.77 5.94
C ASN A 147 -5.15 -1.40 6.81
N ASP A 148 -6.31 -1.98 6.49
CA ASP A 148 -7.60 -1.64 7.11
C ASP A 148 -7.65 -1.97 8.62
N ASP A 149 -6.79 -2.89 9.10
CA ASP A 149 -6.71 -3.32 10.49
C ASP A 149 -5.74 -2.49 11.35
N CYS A 150 -5.08 -1.48 10.79
CA CYS A 150 -4.28 -0.52 11.55
C CYS A 150 -5.15 0.62 12.09
N HIS A 151 -5.08 0.87 13.39
CA HIS A 151 -5.70 2.07 13.97
C HIS A 151 -4.79 3.27 13.71
N VAL A 152 -5.30 4.30 13.04
CA VAL A 152 -4.55 5.53 12.82
C VAL A 152 -5.28 6.64 13.55
N GLU A 153 -4.59 7.31 14.47
CA GLU A 153 -5.16 8.46 15.17
C GLU A 153 -5.56 9.53 14.14
N PRO A 154 -6.72 10.18 14.30
CA PRO A 154 -7.15 11.23 13.40
C PRO A 154 -6.10 12.36 13.35
N PHE A 155 -5.75 12.79 12.14
CA PHE A 155 -4.87 13.93 11.92
C PHE A 155 -5.44 14.80 10.79
N SER A 156 -5.16 16.10 10.87
CA SER A 156 -5.53 17.06 9.84
C SER A 156 -4.76 16.75 8.55
N ARG A 157 -5.47 16.79 7.42
CA ARG A 157 -4.91 16.61 6.08
C ARG A 157 -5.17 17.89 5.30
N THR A 158 -4.10 18.49 4.80
CA THR A 158 -4.16 19.80 4.13
C THR A 158 -3.83 19.71 2.64
N SER A 159 -3.11 18.65 2.22
CA SER A 159 -2.70 18.47 0.83
C SER A 159 -3.83 17.99 -0.10
N LYS A 160 -3.88 18.57 -1.31
CA LYS A 160 -4.75 18.14 -2.42
C LYS A 160 -4.13 17.06 -3.31
N THR A 161 -2.83 16.81 -3.18
CA THR A 161 -2.07 15.89 -4.04
C THR A 161 -1.30 14.82 -3.25
N ASN A 162 -1.44 14.81 -1.93
CA ASN A 162 -0.80 13.84 -1.04
C ASN A 162 -1.82 13.19 -0.11
N PHE A 163 -2.24 11.97 -0.45
CA PHE A 163 -3.34 11.27 0.20
C PHE A 163 -2.84 10.16 1.11
N PHE A 164 -3.48 10.03 2.27
CA PHE A 164 -3.38 8.87 3.14
C PHE A 164 -4.75 8.18 3.20
N VAL A 165 -4.83 6.91 2.78
CA VAL A 165 -6.10 6.17 2.72
C VAL A 165 -5.98 4.73 3.19
N PRO A 166 -7.02 4.19 3.87
CA PRO A 166 -7.14 2.76 4.09
C PRO A 166 -7.24 1.99 2.76
N LYS A 167 -6.70 0.78 2.75
CA LYS A 167 -6.66 -0.13 1.60
C LYS A 167 -8.05 -0.31 0.96
N GLY A 168 -9.10 -0.46 1.75
CA GLY A 168 -10.48 -0.61 1.27
C GLY A 168 -11.05 0.64 0.59
N GLN A 169 -10.42 1.81 0.75
CA GLN A 169 -10.86 3.08 0.19
C GLN A 169 -10.06 3.52 -1.04
N LEU A 170 -8.91 2.88 -1.33
CA LEU A 170 -8.04 3.23 -2.45
C LEU A 170 -8.79 3.36 -3.79
N ARG A 171 -9.60 2.36 -4.14
CA ARG A 171 -10.39 2.37 -5.37
C ARG A 171 -11.34 3.57 -5.46
N LYS A 172 -11.97 3.94 -4.34
CA LYS A 172 -12.90 5.06 -4.28
C LYS A 172 -12.15 6.38 -4.47
N LEU A 173 -10.96 6.52 -3.87
CA LEU A 173 -10.10 7.69 -4.07
C LEU A 173 -9.71 7.85 -5.54
N ILE A 174 -9.16 6.80 -6.17
CA ILE A 174 -8.72 6.85 -7.57
C ILE A 174 -9.89 7.24 -8.48
N LYS A 175 -11.05 6.58 -8.31
CA LYS A 175 -12.26 6.93 -9.06
C LYS A 175 -12.68 8.40 -8.88
N ALA A 176 -12.61 8.91 -7.65
CA ALA A 176 -12.98 10.29 -7.37
C ALA A 176 -12.03 11.29 -8.03
N LEU A 177 -10.72 11.00 -8.06
CA LEU A 177 -9.70 11.83 -8.70
C LEU A 177 -9.82 11.82 -10.23
N GLU A 178 -10.05 10.64 -10.83
CA GLU A 178 -10.27 10.51 -12.28
C GLU A 178 -11.61 11.12 -12.74
N ASN A 179 -12.56 11.35 -11.83
CA ASN A 179 -13.81 12.04 -12.14
C ASN A 179 -13.71 13.58 -12.07
N GLN A 180 -12.57 14.15 -11.65
CA GLN A 180 -12.41 15.60 -11.59
C GLN A 180 -12.36 16.23 -12.98
N GLU A 181 -12.83 17.47 -13.12
CA GLU A 181 -12.76 18.24 -14.36
C GLU A 181 -11.33 18.76 -14.60
N VAL A 182 -10.45 17.85 -15.00
CA VAL A 182 -9.05 18.13 -15.39
C VAL A 182 -8.82 17.52 -16.77
N GLU A 183 -7.98 18.19 -17.56
CA GLU A 183 -7.58 17.74 -18.89
C GLU A 183 -6.96 16.34 -18.80
N SER A 184 -7.31 15.48 -19.76
CA SER A 184 -6.76 14.12 -19.81
C SER A 184 -5.39 14.16 -20.45
N ILE A 185 -4.51 13.27 -19.99
CA ILE A 185 -3.20 13.06 -20.58
C ILE A 185 -3.39 12.47 -21.98
N ASP A 186 -2.70 13.01 -22.98
CA ASP A 186 -2.69 12.43 -24.32
C ASP A 186 -2.23 10.96 -24.27
N GLU A 187 -2.99 10.06 -24.88
CA GLU A 187 -2.78 8.61 -24.76
C GLU A 187 -1.41 8.18 -25.33
N LYS A 188 -0.96 8.80 -26.43
CA LYS A 188 0.33 8.48 -27.04
C LYS A 188 1.48 9.00 -26.18
N ALA A 189 1.34 10.20 -25.63
CA ALA A 189 2.29 10.75 -24.68
C ALA A 189 2.37 9.90 -23.40
N LEU A 190 1.23 9.39 -22.91
CA LEU A 190 1.15 8.51 -21.76
C LEU A 190 1.86 7.18 -22.02
N ASP A 191 1.56 6.50 -23.13
CA ASP A 191 2.22 5.25 -23.52
C ASP A 191 3.74 5.42 -23.68
N ALA A 192 4.18 6.53 -24.30
CA ALA A 192 5.59 6.85 -24.42
C ALA A 192 6.25 7.07 -23.04
N ALA A 193 5.59 7.81 -22.14
CA ALA A 193 6.09 8.05 -20.78
C ALA A 193 6.19 6.77 -19.96
N VAL A 194 5.19 5.88 -20.07
CA VAL A 194 5.19 4.57 -19.41
C VAL A 194 6.38 3.74 -19.86
N LYS A 195 6.60 3.62 -21.18
CA LYS A 195 7.73 2.86 -21.74
C LYS A 195 9.08 3.42 -21.32
N GLU A 196 9.21 4.75 -21.27
CA GLU A 196 10.45 5.38 -20.86
C GLU A 196 10.73 5.17 -19.37
N ILE A 197 9.72 5.32 -18.51
CA ILE A 197 9.85 5.01 -17.09
C ILE A 197 10.22 3.55 -16.89
N ASP A 198 9.56 2.62 -17.58
CA ASP A 198 9.83 1.20 -17.41
C ASP A 198 11.28 0.81 -17.77
N ARG A 199 11.86 1.46 -18.79
CA ARG A 199 13.28 1.26 -19.16
C ARG A 199 14.26 1.67 -18.05
N LEU A 200 13.89 2.65 -17.23
CA LEU A 200 14.68 3.11 -16.10
C LEU A 200 14.60 2.17 -14.89
N ASN A 201 13.65 1.22 -14.89
CA ASN A 201 13.42 0.34 -13.75
C ASN A 201 14.59 -0.61 -13.49
N LEU A 202 15.34 -0.36 -12.41
CA LEU A 202 16.48 -1.18 -12.04
C LEU A 202 16.11 -2.58 -11.53
N ASN A 203 14.86 -2.79 -11.12
CA ASN A 203 14.42 -4.10 -10.63
C ASN A 203 14.15 -5.11 -11.76
N HIS A 204 14.06 -4.68 -13.02
CA HIS A 204 14.02 -5.60 -14.18
C HIS A 204 15.38 -6.24 -14.49
N LYS A 205 16.47 -5.71 -13.94
CA LYS A 205 17.86 -6.11 -14.24
C LYS A 205 18.46 -7.05 -13.19
N LYS A 206 17.66 -7.56 -12.26
CA LYS A 206 18.04 -8.53 -11.20
C LYS A 206 17.31 -9.84 -11.40
#